data_AF-A0A8B3LGD2-F1
#
_entry.id   AF-A0A8B3LGD2-F1
#
_cell.length_a   1.000
_cell.length_b   1.000
_cell.length_c   1.000
_cell.angle_alpha   90.00
_cell.angle_beta   90.00
_cell.angle_gamma   90.00
#
_symmetry.space_group_name_H-M   'P 1'
#
loop_
_entity.id
_entity.type
_entity.pdbx_description
1 polymer ?
#
loop_
_entity_poly.entity_id
_entity_poly.type
_entity_poly.pdbx_seq_one_letter_code
_entity_poly.pdbx_strand_id
1 'polypeptide(L)' 'MSDFNLSAFSQAVADLAAKAAPATAGFATHHHRTASAFHWRDGYFVTAEEAV' A
#
# COMPACT_ATOMS: atom_id res chain seq x y z
N MET A 1 -6.68 26.99 18.72
CA MET A 1 -6.12 25.91 17.88
C MET A 1 -6.34 24.63 18.64
N SER A 2 -6.98 23.62 18.03
CA SER A 2 -7.21 22.34 18.71
C SER A 2 -5.88 21.68 19.06
N ASP A 3 -5.78 21.07 20.24
CA ASP A 3 -4.65 20.24 20.67
C ASP A 3 -4.58 18.97 19.81
N PHE A 4 -4.02 19.09 18.61
CA PHE A 4 -3.81 17.95 17.73
C PHE A 4 -2.76 17.03 18.36
N ASN A 5 -3.18 15.80 18.70
CA ASN A 5 -2.29 14.79 19.23
C ASN A 5 -1.57 14.05 18.09
N LEU A 6 -0.37 14.51 17.75
CA LEU A 6 0.49 13.91 16.72
C LEU A 6 0.81 12.44 17.01
N SER A 7 1.01 12.06 18.27
CA SER A 7 1.33 10.67 18.63
C SER A 7 0.17 9.73 18.36
N ALA A 8 -1.05 10.12 18.75
CA ALA A 8 -2.25 9.33 18.48
C ALA A 8 -2.50 9.18 16.96
N PHE A 9 -2.28 10.25 16.19
CA PHE A 9 -2.38 10.20 14.73
C PHE A 9 -1.36 9.25 14.12
N SER A 10 -0.08 9.35 14.50
CA SER A 10 0.98 8.47 14.00
C SER A 10 0.70 6.99 14.30
N GLN A 11 0.18 6.69 15.50
CA GLN A 11 -0.20 5.32 15.86
C GLN A 11 -1.36 4.81 14.98
N ALA A 12 -2.39 5.64 14.75
CA ALA A 12 -3.50 5.26 13.90
C ALA A 12 -3.06 4.97 12.44
N VAL A 13 -2.09 5.73 11.92
CA VAL A 13 -1.51 5.46 10.59
C VAL A 13 -0.71 4.16 10.59
N ALA A 14 0.11 3.92 11.61
CA ALA A 14 0.88 2.68 11.73
C ALA A 14 -0.03 1.44 11.80
N ASP A 15 -1.10 1.51 12.58
CA ASP A 15 -2.09 0.43 12.70
C ASP A 15 -2.80 0.16 11.37
N LEU A 16 -3.10 1.21 10.59
CA LEU A 16 -3.69 1.07 9.26
C LEU A 16 -2.70 0.43 8.28
N ALA A 17 -1.44 0.88 8.27
CA ALA A 17 -0.39 0.31 7.43
C ALA A 17 -0.15 -1.17 7.75
N ALA A 18 -0.14 -1.54 9.03
CA ALA A 18 0.00 -2.93 9.45
C ALA A 18 -1.15 -3.82 8.94
N LYS A 19 -2.38 -3.30 8.93
CA LYS A 19 -3.55 -4.00 8.36
C LYS A 19 -3.49 -4.14 6.85
N ALA A 20 -2.95 -3.13 6.15
CA ALA A 20 -2.86 -3.12 4.69
C ALA A 20 -1.67 -3.95 4.16
N ALA A 21 -0.60 -4.08 4.94
CA ALA A 21 0.62 -4.78 4.56
C ALA A 21 0.40 -6.19 3.95
N PRO A 22 -0.38 -7.12 4.54
CA PRO A 22 -0.58 -8.45 3.97
C PRO A 22 -1.36 -8.45 2.65
N ALA A 23 -2.12 -7.39 2.36
CA ALA A 23 -2.87 -7.24 1.11
C ALA A 23 -2.09 -6.47 0.03
N THR A 24 -0.87 -6.02 0.33
CA THR A 24 -0.04 -5.22 -0.59
C THR A 24 1.13 -6.06 -1.07
N ALA A 25 1.44 -6.00 -2.36
CA ALA A 25 2.56 -6.70 -2.97
C ALA A 25 3.41 -5.74 -3.81
N GLY A 26 4.71 -5.99 -3.86
CA GLY A 26 5.60 -5.42 -4.86
C GLY A 26 5.86 -6.45 -5.96
N PHE A 27 5.86 -6.03 -7.21
CA PHE A 27 6.18 -6.92 -8.33
C PHE A 27 7.17 -6.25 -9.29
N ALA A 28 8.04 -7.08 -9.87
CA ALA A 28 8.93 -6.66 -10.93
C ALA A 28 8.16 -6.61 -12.24
N THR A 29 8.33 -5.53 -12.98
CA THR A 29 7.74 -5.34 -14.31
C THR A 29 8.83 -5.45 -15.37
N HIS A 30 8.44 -5.38 -16.65
CA HIS A 30 9.40 -5.31 -17.75
C HIS A 30 10.33 -4.09 -17.60
N HIS A 31 11.53 -4.18 -18.20
CA HIS A 31 12.52 -3.08 -18.19
C HIS A 31 13.02 -2.64 -16.80
N HIS A 32 13.14 -3.58 -15.86
CA HIS A 32 13.71 -3.34 -14.52
C HIS A 32 12.95 -2.31 -13.65
N ARG A 33 11.68 -2.02 -13.96
CA ARG A 33 10.83 -1.19 -13.09
C ARG A 33 10.11 -2.06 -12.06
N THR A 34 9.75 -1.46 -10.94
CA THR A 34 8.92 -2.09 -9.90
C THR A 34 7.59 -1.35 -9.79
N ALA A 35 6.54 -2.09 -9.45
CA ALA A 35 5.23 -1.53 -9.20
C ALA A 35 4.59 -2.16 -7.96
N SER A 36 3.59 -1.46 -7.41
CA SER A 36 2.81 -1.88 -6.26
C SER A 36 1.45 -2.43 -6.69
N ALA A 37 1.01 -3.47 -6.02
CA ALA A 37 -0.24 -4.16 -6.28
C ALA A 37 -1.04 -4.37 -4.99
N PHE A 38 -2.36 -4.47 -5.11
CA PHE A 38 -3.25 -4.86 -4.03
C PHE A 38 -3.92 -6.20 -4.35
N HIS A 39 -4.02 -7.07 -3.35
CA HIS A 39 -4.75 -8.32 -3.44
C HIS A 39 -6.24 -8.04 -3.64
N TRP A 40 -6.84 -8.60 -4.69
CA TRP A 40 -8.26 -8.40 -5.01
C TRP A 40 -9.10 -9.64 -4.70
N ARG A 41 -8.63 -10.80 -5.13
CA ARG A 41 -9.24 -12.12 -4.91
C ARG A 41 -8.16 -13.20 -5.04
N ASP A 42 -8.44 -14.41 -4.58
CA ASP A 42 -7.46 -15.50 -4.54
C ASP A 42 -6.71 -15.67 -5.87
N GLY A 43 -5.38 -15.49 -5.82
CA GLY A 43 -4.50 -15.58 -6.98
C GLY A 43 -4.47 -14.37 -7.92
N TYR A 44 -5.20 -13.29 -7.62
CA TYR A 44 -5.27 -12.08 -8.44
C TYR A 44 -4.90 -10.82 -7.66
N PHE A 45 -4.02 -10.03 -8.27
CA PHE A 45 -3.61 -8.72 -7.79
C PHE A 45 -3.97 -7.66 -8.82
N VAL A 46 -4.32 -6.46 -8.34
CA VAL A 46 -4.60 -5.28 -9.16
C VAL A 46 -3.46 -4.30 -9.01
N THR A 47 -2.99 -3.76 -10.13
CA THR A 47 -1.97 -2.73 -10.19
C THR A 47 -2.29 -1.74 -11.30
N ALA A 48 -1.70 -0.54 -11.22
CA ALA A 48 -1.74 0.40 -12.31
C ALA A 48 -0.80 -0.06 -13.43
N GLU A 49 -1.33 -0.15 -14.64
CA GLU A 49 -0.53 -0.38 -15.84
C GLU A 49 -0.02 0.96 -16.36
N GLU A 50 1.30 1.13 -16.47
CA GLU A 50 1.89 2.25 -17.20
C GLU A 50 1.91 1.90 -18.70
N ALA A 51 0.84 2.22 -19.42
CA ALA A 51 0.88 2.26 -20.88
C ALA A 51 1.79 3.42 -21.32
N VAL A 52 3.00 3.12 -21.79
CA VAL A 52 3.88 4.08 -22.49
C VAL A 52 4.02 3.66 -23.94
#